data_AF-A0A7Z9Y5W7-F1
#
_entry.id   AF-A0A7Z9Y5W7-F1
#
_cell.length_a   1.000
_cell.length_b   1.000
_cell.length_c   1.000
_cell.angle_alpha   90.00
_cell.angle_beta   90.00
_cell.angle_gamma   90.00
#
_symmetry.space_group_name_H-M   'P 1'
#
loop_
_entity.id
_entity.type
_entity.pdbx_description
1 polymer ?
#
loop_
_entity_poly.entity_id
_entity_poly.type
_entity_poly.pdbx_seq_one_letter_code
_entity_poly.pdbx_strand_id
1 'polypeptide(L)'
;MREHYGLDKLVDYSVEPIADPVRVVSPRHRQLDGEIRSAAAKLSRRLAKFGAMNLETTIEPDSVEAFMKEKAELQDEIEELQTDVEGLKKQRKEVSRHIAIDELPEEEKFSQLSTRSKHLIDTIKMVAYRAETTMANILKEHMSRSEEARSLLRALYNTEADLLPDHEQGILTVQLHHMTNHCSDRAIQKLCDELNETETCFPGTNLRLVMKLGS
;
A
#
# COMPACT_ATOMS: atom_id res chain seq x y z
N MET A 1 18.59 -4.41 -1.80
CA MET A 1 18.45 -3.72 -0.49
C MET A 1 17.01 -3.65 0.03
N ARG A 2 15.98 -3.29 -0.77
CA ARG A 2 14.62 -2.99 -0.26
C ARG A 2 13.96 -4.07 0.64
N GLU A 3 14.11 -5.36 0.33
CA GLU A 3 13.45 -6.46 1.05
C GLU A 3 14.29 -7.05 2.20
N HIS A 4 15.60 -6.76 2.26
CA HIS A 4 16.53 -7.53 3.10
C HIS A 4 16.96 -6.83 4.38
N TYR A 5 16.73 -5.52 4.51
CA TYR A 5 17.20 -4.73 5.66
C TYR A 5 16.07 -4.19 6.54
N GLY A 6 14.83 -4.61 6.30
CA GLY A 6 13.70 -4.32 7.20
C GLY A 6 13.37 -2.82 7.39
N LEU A 7 13.79 -1.94 6.46
CA LEU A 7 13.55 -0.49 6.56
C LEU A 7 12.06 -0.14 6.67
N ASP A 8 11.18 -0.96 6.12
CA ASP A 8 9.73 -0.81 6.26
C ASP A 8 9.24 -0.92 7.72
N LYS A 9 9.98 -1.59 8.59
CA LYS A 9 9.66 -1.71 10.02
C LYS A 9 9.93 -0.42 10.81
N LEU A 10 10.66 0.53 10.22
CA LEU A 10 11.00 1.80 10.85
C LEU A 10 9.91 2.86 10.63
N VAL A 11 8.88 2.56 9.81
CA VAL A 11 7.77 3.48 9.56
C VAL A 11 6.94 3.61 10.83
N ASP A 12 6.78 4.84 11.30
CA ASP A 12 5.89 5.16 12.41
C ASP A 12 4.42 5.13 11.94
N TYR A 13 3.52 4.74 12.86
CA TYR A 13 2.07 4.71 12.66
C TYR A 13 1.36 5.86 13.38
N SER A 14 2.09 6.90 13.76
CA SER A 14 1.50 8.13 14.28
C SER A 14 0.50 8.72 13.29
N VAL A 15 -0.48 9.44 13.84
CA VAL A 15 -1.54 10.08 13.08
C VAL A 15 -1.40 11.60 13.16
N GLU A 16 -1.84 12.29 12.12
CA GLU A 16 -1.86 13.74 12.03
C GLU A 16 -3.23 14.23 11.54
N PRO A 17 -3.64 15.45 11.91
CA PRO A 17 -4.88 16.03 11.41
C PRO A 17 -4.80 16.22 9.89
N ILE A 18 -5.94 16.03 9.23
CA ILE A 18 -6.05 16.25 7.79
C ILE A 18 -6.11 17.75 7.57
N ALA A 19 -5.06 18.31 6.96
CA ALA A 19 -4.88 19.76 6.82
C ALA A 19 -5.59 20.35 5.59
N ASP A 20 -5.92 19.53 4.60
CA ASP A 20 -6.50 19.96 3.34
C ASP A 20 -8.04 19.85 3.37
N PRO A 21 -8.78 20.61 2.52
CA PRO A 21 -10.22 20.48 2.36
C PRO A 21 -10.56 19.17 1.63
N VAL A 22 -10.31 18.05 2.30
CA VAL A 22 -10.61 16.71 1.79
C VAL A 22 -12.12 16.54 1.83
N ARG A 23 -12.67 16.29 0.64
CA ARG A 23 -14.09 15.98 0.47
C ARG A 23 -14.30 14.49 0.75
N VAL A 24 -15.11 14.19 1.75
CA VAL A 24 -15.45 12.82 2.15
C VAL A 24 -16.91 12.53 1.87
N VAL A 25 -17.25 11.25 1.69
CA VAL A 25 -18.65 10.85 1.49
C VAL A 25 -19.41 11.07 2.79
N SER A 26 -20.51 11.84 2.73
CA SER A 26 -21.36 12.14 3.88
C SER A 26 -21.84 10.85 4.57
N PRO A 27 -21.73 10.75 5.91
CA PRO A 27 -22.23 9.61 6.67
C PRO A 27 -23.71 9.35 6.43
N ARG A 28 -24.52 10.42 6.42
CA ARG A 28 -25.95 10.33 6.18
C ARG A 28 -26.26 9.83 4.77
N HIS A 29 -25.50 10.28 3.77
CA HIS A 29 -25.63 9.76 2.40
C HIS A 29 -25.25 8.27 2.33
N ARG A 30 -24.22 7.83 3.08
CA ARG A 30 -23.80 6.42 3.15
C ARG A 30 -24.86 5.53 3.80
N GLN A 31 -25.47 5.99 4.90
CA GLN A 31 -26.57 5.31 5.58
C GLN A 31 -27.77 5.12 4.66
N LEU A 32 -28.25 6.21 4.03
CA LEU A 32 -29.37 6.18 3.08
C LEU A 32 -29.09 5.24 1.91
N ASP A 33 -27.86 5.22 1.39
CA ASP A 33 -27.49 4.31 0.31
C ASP A 33 -27.52 2.82 0.75
N GLY A 34 -27.15 2.54 2.00
CA GLY A 34 -27.29 1.23 2.61
C GLY A 34 -28.75 0.80 2.80
N GLU A 35 -29.60 1.70 3.30
CA GLU A 35 -31.04 1.49 3.46
C GLU A 35 -31.72 1.21 2.11
N ILE A 36 -31.41 2.01 1.08
CA ILE A 36 -31.92 1.80 -0.29
C ILE A 36 -31.49 0.43 -0.82
N ARG A 37 -30.22 0.04 -0.65
CA ARG A 37 -29.74 -1.27 -1.10
C ARG A 37 -30.46 -2.42 -0.40
N SER A 38 -30.68 -2.30 0.91
CA SER A 38 -31.42 -3.28 1.71
C SER A 38 -32.88 -3.41 1.24
N ALA A 39 -33.59 -2.27 1.11
CA ALA A 39 -34.98 -2.23 0.67
C ALA A 39 -35.14 -2.73 -0.77
N ALA A 40 -34.25 -2.32 -1.69
CA ALA A 40 -34.26 -2.79 -3.08
C ALA A 40 -33.99 -4.31 -3.18
N ALA A 41 -33.12 -4.86 -2.33
CA ALA A 41 -32.88 -6.30 -2.27
C ALA A 41 -34.08 -7.08 -1.71
N LYS A 42 -34.86 -6.50 -0.79
CA LYS A 42 -36.14 -7.08 -0.35
C LYS A 42 -37.18 -7.03 -1.49
N LEU A 43 -37.32 -5.88 -2.14
CA LEU A 43 -38.23 -5.68 -3.27
C LEU A 43 -37.93 -6.67 -4.41
N SER A 44 -36.67 -6.82 -4.81
CA SER A 44 -36.26 -7.76 -5.85
C SER A 44 -36.63 -9.21 -5.53
N ARG A 45 -36.51 -9.63 -4.25
CA ARG A 45 -36.92 -10.96 -3.81
C ARG A 45 -38.44 -11.16 -3.86
N ARG A 46 -39.22 -10.15 -3.45
CA ARG A 46 -40.70 -10.20 -3.52
C ARG A 46 -41.20 -10.23 -4.96
N LEU A 47 -40.62 -9.40 -5.84
CA LEU A 47 -40.90 -9.41 -7.29
C LEU A 47 -40.60 -10.76 -7.93
N ALA A 48 -39.48 -11.40 -7.56
CA ALA A 48 -39.15 -12.73 -8.03
C ALA A 48 -40.15 -13.79 -7.53
N LYS A 49 -40.55 -13.74 -6.24
CA LYS A 49 -41.59 -14.62 -5.69
C LYS A 49 -42.91 -14.44 -6.45
N PHE A 50 -43.31 -13.20 -6.71
CA PHE A 50 -44.54 -12.88 -7.42
C PHE A 50 -44.52 -13.38 -8.86
N GLY A 51 -43.40 -13.20 -9.58
CA GLY A 51 -43.24 -13.68 -10.95
C GLY A 51 -43.16 -15.21 -11.07
N ALA A 52 -42.70 -15.90 -10.02
CA ALA A 52 -42.67 -17.36 -9.97
C ALA A 52 -44.01 -18.00 -9.55
N MET A 53 -44.95 -17.19 -9.05
CA MET A 53 -46.22 -17.68 -8.50
C MET A 53 -47.20 -18.03 -9.62
N ASN A 54 -47.41 -19.33 -9.84
CA ASN A 54 -48.33 -19.89 -10.83
C ASN A 54 -49.33 -20.85 -10.17
N LEU A 55 -50.55 -20.90 -10.71
CA LEU A 55 -51.58 -21.88 -10.29
C LEU A 55 -51.34 -23.18 -11.08
N GLU A 56 -50.70 -24.17 -10.44
CA GLU A 56 -50.39 -25.47 -11.05
C GLU A 56 -51.49 -26.53 -10.83
N THR A 57 -52.53 -26.19 -10.05
CA THR A 57 -53.61 -27.09 -9.66
C THR A 57 -54.88 -26.89 -10.49
N THR A 58 -55.77 -27.89 -10.48
CA THR A 58 -57.11 -27.81 -11.09
C THR A 58 -57.88 -26.61 -10.51
N ILE A 59 -58.58 -25.88 -11.37
CA ILE A 59 -59.33 -24.66 -11.01
C ILE A 59 -60.54 -25.05 -10.15
N GLU A 60 -60.33 -25.21 -8.85
CA GLU A 60 -61.38 -25.33 -7.84
C GLU A 60 -61.58 -23.99 -7.12
N PRO A 61 -62.80 -23.63 -6.70
CA PRO A 61 -63.10 -22.29 -6.15
C PRO A 61 -62.22 -21.92 -4.95
N ASP A 62 -62.10 -22.84 -3.98
CA ASP A 62 -61.38 -22.59 -2.72
C ASP A 62 -59.85 -22.45 -2.94
N SER A 63 -59.28 -23.23 -3.87
CA SER A 63 -57.84 -23.18 -4.18
C SER A 63 -57.47 -21.91 -4.95
N VAL A 64 -58.39 -21.42 -5.79
CA VAL A 64 -58.24 -20.17 -6.52
C VAL A 64 -58.35 -18.97 -5.58
N GLU A 65 -59.31 -18.96 -4.65
CA GLU A 65 -59.46 -17.86 -3.67
C GLU A 65 -58.23 -17.71 -2.77
N ALA A 66 -57.69 -18.82 -2.25
CA ALA A 66 -56.47 -18.79 -1.44
C ALA A 66 -55.25 -18.27 -2.22
N PHE A 67 -55.11 -18.70 -3.48
CA PHE A 67 -54.06 -18.21 -4.37
C PHE A 67 -54.19 -16.71 -4.69
N MET A 68 -55.41 -16.24 -4.98
CA MET A 68 -55.65 -14.81 -5.21
C MET A 68 -55.32 -13.98 -3.99
N LYS A 69 -55.65 -14.48 -2.78
CA LYS A 69 -55.35 -13.80 -1.52
C LYS A 69 -53.84 -13.66 -1.28
N GLU A 70 -53.09 -14.75 -1.40
CA GLU A 70 -51.62 -14.70 -1.21
C GLU A 70 -50.96 -13.82 -2.28
N LYS A 71 -51.47 -13.85 -3.52
CA LYS A 71 -50.97 -12.99 -4.60
C LYS A 71 -51.25 -11.50 -4.34
N ALA A 72 -52.42 -11.17 -3.80
CA ALA A 72 -52.78 -9.81 -3.42
C ALA A 72 -51.90 -9.32 -2.25
N GLU A 73 -51.73 -10.12 -1.19
CA GLU A 73 -50.84 -9.78 -0.06
C GLU A 73 -49.40 -9.51 -0.53
N LEU A 74 -48.89 -10.33 -1.46
CA LEU A 74 -47.56 -10.14 -2.03
C LEU A 74 -47.46 -8.89 -2.92
N GLN A 75 -48.55 -8.53 -3.61
CA GLN A 75 -48.61 -7.29 -4.38
C GLN A 75 -48.58 -6.06 -3.46
N ASP A 76 -49.35 -6.09 -2.37
CA ASP A 76 -49.37 -5.00 -1.37
C ASP A 76 -47.97 -4.78 -0.77
N GLU A 77 -47.28 -5.86 -0.39
CA GLU A 77 -45.89 -5.79 0.10
C GLU A 77 -44.92 -5.20 -0.95
N ILE A 78 -45.13 -5.48 -2.24
CA ILE A 78 -44.31 -4.93 -3.33
C ILE A 78 -44.55 -3.44 -3.45
N GLU A 79 -45.80 -2.99 -3.42
CA GLU A 79 -46.18 -1.58 -3.52
C GLU A 79 -45.66 -0.76 -2.32
N GLU A 80 -45.71 -1.32 -1.11
CA GLU A 80 -45.12 -0.72 0.09
C GLU A 80 -43.59 -0.56 -0.08
N LEU A 81 -42.88 -1.64 -0.45
CA LEU A 81 -41.43 -1.61 -0.64
C LEU A 81 -40.99 -0.69 -1.79
N GLN A 82 -41.80 -0.55 -2.85
CA GLN A 82 -41.55 0.41 -3.91
C GLN A 82 -41.64 1.84 -3.39
N THR A 83 -42.68 2.15 -2.63
CA THR A 83 -42.90 3.47 -2.02
C THR A 83 -41.76 3.82 -1.06
N ASP A 84 -41.32 2.87 -0.24
CA ASP A 84 -40.18 3.03 0.66
C ASP A 84 -38.89 3.35 -0.09
N VAL A 85 -38.58 2.57 -1.13
CA VAL A 85 -37.38 2.77 -1.95
C VAL A 85 -37.41 4.15 -2.63
N GLU A 86 -38.56 4.59 -3.12
CA GLU A 86 -38.71 5.92 -3.70
C GLU A 86 -38.56 7.04 -2.67
N GLY A 87 -39.14 6.88 -1.48
CA GLY A 87 -39.00 7.80 -0.36
C GLY A 87 -37.54 7.97 0.05
N LEU A 88 -36.82 6.86 0.23
CA LEU A 88 -35.39 6.87 0.56
C LEU A 88 -34.55 7.49 -0.55
N LYS A 89 -34.88 7.25 -1.83
CA LYS A 89 -34.21 7.91 -2.97
C LYS A 89 -34.41 9.42 -2.99
N LYS A 90 -35.59 9.92 -2.59
CA LYS A 90 -35.87 11.36 -2.46
C LYS A 90 -35.03 11.97 -1.35
N GLN A 91 -35.05 11.37 -0.16
CA GLN A 91 -34.21 11.80 0.98
C GLN A 91 -32.73 11.83 0.63
N ARG A 92 -32.22 10.81 -0.10
CA ARG A 92 -30.81 10.79 -0.54
C ARG A 92 -30.46 11.93 -1.49
N LYS A 93 -31.39 12.39 -2.34
CA LYS A 93 -31.15 13.52 -3.25
C LYS A 93 -31.02 14.86 -2.53
N GLU A 94 -31.64 15.00 -1.37
CA GLU A 94 -31.58 16.21 -0.56
C GLU A 94 -30.26 16.33 0.20
N VAL A 95 -29.58 15.20 0.46
CA VAL A 95 -28.31 15.15 1.18
C VAL A 95 -27.13 15.24 0.19
N SER A 96 -26.20 16.16 0.44
CA SER A 96 -24.96 16.22 -0.35
C SER A 96 -24.16 14.92 -0.24
N ARG A 97 -23.74 14.38 -1.39
CA ARG A 97 -22.91 13.17 -1.43
C ARG A 97 -21.55 13.38 -0.79
N HIS A 98 -20.97 14.57 -0.93
CA HIS A 98 -19.66 14.90 -0.38
C HIS A 98 -19.72 16.14 0.51
N ILE A 99 -19.10 16.06 1.67
CA ILE A 99 -18.96 17.14 2.65
C ILE A 99 -17.48 17.35 2.97
N ALA A 100 -17.12 18.52 3.47
CA ALA A 100 -15.77 18.75 3.96
C ALA A 100 -15.53 17.93 5.24
N ILE A 101 -14.29 17.53 5.49
CA ILE A 101 -13.97 16.74 6.69
C ILE A 101 -14.24 17.52 7.98
N ASP A 102 -14.12 18.84 7.94
CA ASP A 102 -14.43 19.74 9.07
C ASP A 102 -15.93 19.77 9.41
N GLU A 103 -16.79 19.47 8.44
CA GLU A 103 -18.25 19.40 8.60
C GLU A 103 -18.71 18.05 9.17
N LEU A 104 -17.80 17.08 9.37
CA LEU A 104 -18.14 15.82 10.00
C LEU A 104 -18.48 16.00 11.49
N PRO A 105 -19.43 15.22 12.03
CA PRO A 105 -19.58 15.07 13.47
C PRO A 105 -18.28 14.63 14.13
N GLU A 106 -17.98 15.13 15.34
CA GLU A 106 -16.75 14.80 16.07
C GLU A 106 -16.52 13.28 16.23
N GLU A 107 -17.60 12.51 16.42
CA GLU A 107 -17.56 11.04 16.53
C GLU A 107 -17.12 10.34 15.24
N GLU A 108 -17.33 10.98 14.09
CA GLU A 108 -16.98 10.45 12.76
C GLU A 108 -15.72 11.11 12.17
N LYS A 109 -15.12 12.09 12.86
CA LYS A 109 -13.84 12.67 12.46
C LYS A 109 -12.72 11.65 12.59
N PHE A 110 -11.82 11.64 11.63
CA PHE A 110 -10.68 10.74 11.61
C PHE A 110 -9.40 11.49 11.23
N SER A 111 -8.28 10.90 11.60
CA SER A 111 -6.94 11.41 11.30
C SER A 111 -6.30 10.59 10.18
N GLN A 112 -5.33 11.17 9.48
CA GLN A 112 -4.52 10.44 8.52
C GLN A 112 -3.25 9.90 9.18
N LEU A 113 -2.67 8.84 8.62
CA LEU A 113 -1.33 8.41 9.02
C LEU A 113 -0.30 9.49 8.66
N SER A 114 0.64 9.75 9.56
CA SER A 114 1.70 10.71 9.27
C SER A 114 2.59 10.20 8.15
N THR A 115 2.84 11.07 7.18
CA THR A 115 3.64 10.73 6.00
C THR A 115 5.14 10.99 6.19
N ARG A 116 5.54 11.69 7.27
CA ARG A 116 6.91 12.17 7.46
C ARG A 116 7.94 11.04 7.53
N SER A 117 7.73 10.09 8.43
CA SER A 117 8.63 8.94 8.60
C SER A 117 8.65 8.07 7.34
N LYS A 118 7.49 7.91 6.69
CA LYS A 118 7.38 7.19 5.41
C LYS A 118 8.23 7.84 4.32
N HIS A 119 8.10 9.16 4.13
CA HIS A 119 8.87 9.88 3.10
C HIS A 119 10.37 9.77 3.34
N LEU A 120 10.83 9.94 4.59
CA LEU A 120 12.24 9.77 4.93
C LEU A 120 12.75 8.38 4.57
N ILE A 121 12.02 7.34 4.97
CA ILE A 121 12.38 5.94 4.69
C ILE A 121 12.38 5.65 3.19
N ASP A 122 11.39 6.17 2.47
CA ASP A 122 11.30 5.99 1.01
C ASP A 122 12.45 6.73 0.30
N THR A 123 12.86 7.92 0.77
CA THR A 123 14.06 8.61 0.28
C THR A 123 15.33 7.77 0.50
N ILE A 124 15.53 7.24 1.71
CA ILE A 124 16.68 6.38 2.02
C ILE A 124 16.70 5.17 1.07
N LYS A 125 15.56 4.49 0.90
CA LYS A 125 15.43 3.35 -0.02
C LYS A 125 15.75 3.71 -1.46
N MET A 126 15.32 4.87 -1.93
CA MET A 126 15.58 5.33 -3.30
C MET A 126 17.07 5.60 -3.53
N VAL A 127 17.74 6.26 -2.57
CA VAL A 127 19.20 6.51 -2.62
C VAL A 127 19.96 5.19 -2.60
N ALA A 128 19.66 4.33 -1.64
CA ALA A 128 20.21 2.98 -1.50
C ALA A 128 20.06 2.15 -2.79
N TYR A 129 18.86 2.11 -3.36
CA TYR A 129 18.58 1.36 -4.58
C TYR A 129 19.39 1.86 -5.78
N ARG A 130 19.52 3.18 -5.92
CA ARG A 130 20.32 3.79 -7.00
C ARG A 130 21.80 3.47 -6.81
N ALA A 131 22.33 3.63 -5.60
CA ALA A 131 23.72 3.29 -5.29
C ALA A 131 24.02 1.80 -5.55
N GLU A 132 23.18 0.88 -5.06
CA GLU A 132 23.30 -0.56 -5.33
C GLU A 132 23.23 -0.86 -6.83
N THR A 133 22.38 -0.16 -7.58
CA THR A 133 22.27 -0.35 -9.03
C THR A 133 23.53 0.10 -9.76
N THR A 134 24.11 1.24 -9.39
CA THR A 134 25.39 1.71 -9.95
C THR A 134 26.51 0.73 -9.62
N MET A 135 26.65 0.33 -8.36
CA MET A 135 27.66 -0.67 -7.95
C MET A 135 27.49 -2.00 -8.68
N ALA A 136 26.25 -2.46 -8.87
CA ALA A 136 25.99 -3.70 -9.59
C ALA A 136 26.40 -3.59 -11.06
N ASN A 137 26.18 -2.45 -11.71
CA ASN A 137 26.60 -2.24 -13.09
C ASN A 137 28.12 -2.26 -13.22
N ILE A 138 28.85 -1.62 -12.30
CA ILE A 138 30.33 -1.68 -12.24
C ILE A 138 30.80 -3.15 -12.12
N LEU A 139 30.23 -3.90 -11.17
CA LEU A 139 30.61 -5.30 -10.97
C LEU A 139 30.34 -6.17 -12.21
N LYS A 140 29.23 -5.92 -12.93
CA LYS A 140 28.87 -6.70 -14.12
C LYS A 140 29.94 -6.63 -15.22
N GLU A 141 30.68 -5.53 -15.33
CA GLU A 141 31.75 -5.37 -16.32
C GLU A 141 32.98 -6.22 -16.00
N HIS A 142 33.10 -6.68 -14.75
CA HIS A 142 34.27 -7.40 -14.24
C HIS A 142 33.94 -8.84 -13.80
N MET A 143 32.71 -9.31 -14.03
CA MET A 143 32.24 -10.64 -13.66
C MET A 143 31.87 -11.46 -14.90
N SER A 144 32.26 -12.73 -14.93
CA SER A 144 31.81 -13.68 -15.97
C SER A 144 30.31 -14.00 -15.86
N ARG A 145 29.76 -13.99 -14.64
CA ARG A 145 28.34 -14.21 -14.35
C ARG A 145 27.70 -12.91 -13.86
N SER A 146 27.40 -12.02 -14.79
CA SER A 146 26.84 -10.68 -14.53
C SER A 146 25.54 -10.68 -13.73
N GLU A 147 24.71 -11.72 -13.87
CA GLU A 147 23.47 -11.88 -13.10
C GLU A 147 23.70 -12.04 -11.58
N GLU A 148 24.90 -12.46 -11.17
CA GLU A 148 25.25 -12.66 -9.76
C GLU A 148 25.77 -11.38 -9.07
N ALA A 149 25.93 -10.26 -9.78
CA ALA A 149 26.49 -9.03 -9.23
C ALA A 149 25.75 -8.52 -7.98
N ARG A 150 24.41 -8.59 -7.98
CA ARG A 150 23.60 -8.19 -6.81
C ARG A 150 23.74 -9.18 -5.65
N SER A 151 23.94 -10.47 -5.93
CA SER A 151 24.20 -11.47 -4.89
C SER A 151 25.57 -11.23 -4.24
N LEU A 152 26.57 -10.87 -5.04
CA LEU A 152 27.90 -10.51 -4.54
C LEU A 152 27.86 -9.26 -3.65
N LEU A 153 27.15 -8.20 -4.07
CA LEU A 153 26.97 -7.01 -3.23
C LEU A 153 26.30 -7.32 -1.90
N ARG A 154 25.25 -8.16 -1.91
CA ARG A 154 24.57 -8.57 -0.67
C ARG A 154 25.50 -9.36 0.26
N ALA A 155 26.32 -10.25 -0.30
CA ALA A 155 27.32 -10.96 0.47
C ALA A 155 28.32 -9.96 1.09
N LEU A 156 28.83 -9.03 0.29
CA LEU A 156 29.75 -7.98 0.75
C LEU A 156 29.15 -7.13 1.88
N TYR A 157 27.88 -6.72 1.79
CA TYR A 157 27.21 -5.94 2.85
C TYR A 157 27.03 -6.71 4.17
N ASN A 158 27.14 -8.03 4.16
CA ASN A 158 27.06 -8.86 5.35
C ASN A 158 28.44 -9.28 5.88
N THR A 159 29.52 -8.93 5.18
CA THR A 159 30.88 -9.17 5.62
C THR A 159 31.32 -8.00 6.51
N GLU A 160 32.03 -8.31 7.60
CA GLU A 160 32.67 -7.29 8.43
C GLU A 160 33.77 -6.57 7.63
N ALA A 161 34.14 -5.37 8.09
CA ALA A 161 35.22 -4.61 7.49
C ALA A 161 35.96 -3.85 8.60
N ASP A 162 37.28 -3.78 8.50
CA ASP A 162 38.08 -3.01 9.43
C ASP A 162 38.03 -1.52 9.05
N LEU A 163 37.73 -0.67 10.03
CA LEU A 163 37.77 0.78 9.90
C LEU A 163 39.04 1.31 10.55
N LEU A 164 39.96 1.80 9.73
CA LEU A 164 41.28 2.27 10.15
C LEU A 164 41.38 3.79 9.89
N PRO A 165 41.05 4.62 10.88
CA PRO A 165 41.17 6.07 10.76
C PRO A 165 42.64 6.51 10.87
N ASP A 166 43.09 7.32 9.92
CA ASP A 166 44.34 8.04 9.93
C ASP A 166 44.05 9.55 9.94
N HIS A 167 44.15 10.15 11.12
CA HIS A 167 43.89 11.57 11.31
C HIS A 167 45.01 12.47 10.80
N GLU A 168 46.24 11.96 10.67
CA GLU A 168 47.37 12.74 10.16
C GLU A 168 47.26 12.91 8.64
N GLN A 169 46.88 11.83 7.94
CA GLN A 169 46.67 11.84 6.49
C GLN A 169 45.26 12.27 6.08
N GLY A 170 44.33 12.36 7.03
CA GLY A 170 42.94 12.71 6.76
C GLY A 170 42.19 11.63 5.98
N ILE A 171 42.49 10.35 6.24
CA ILE A 171 41.95 9.20 5.51
C ILE A 171 41.24 8.25 6.48
N LEU A 172 40.08 7.73 6.10
CA LEU A 172 39.45 6.59 6.74
C LEU A 172 39.55 5.40 5.79
N THR A 173 40.45 4.46 6.11
CA THR A 173 40.60 3.25 5.31
C THR A 173 39.54 2.24 5.73
N VAL A 174 38.75 1.77 4.77
CA VAL A 174 37.79 0.68 4.93
C VAL A 174 38.39 -0.56 4.29
N GLN A 175 38.84 -1.51 5.11
CA GLN A 175 39.47 -2.74 4.66
C GLN A 175 38.43 -3.86 4.62
N LEU A 176 38.04 -4.26 3.42
CA LEU A 176 37.06 -5.32 3.17
C LEU A 176 37.75 -6.70 3.24
N HIS A 177 37.19 -7.69 3.92
CA HIS A 177 37.76 -9.03 3.90
C HIS A 177 37.60 -9.73 2.54
N HIS A 178 38.49 -10.69 2.25
CA HIS A 178 38.41 -11.54 1.07
C HIS A 178 37.10 -12.32 1.00
N MET A 179 36.58 -12.48 -0.21
CA MET A 179 35.42 -13.31 -0.51
C MET A 179 35.85 -14.77 -0.75
N THR A 180 34.86 -15.64 -0.94
CA THR A 180 35.09 -17.09 -1.09
C THR A 180 35.89 -17.46 -2.36
N ASN A 181 35.99 -16.58 -3.36
CA ASN A 181 36.73 -16.87 -4.58
C ASN A 181 37.48 -15.64 -5.14
N HIS A 182 38.61 -15.91 -5.79
CA HIS A 182 39.51 -14.90 -6.36
C HIS A 182 38.83 -14.05 -7.46
N CYS A 183 37.86 -14.60 -8.19
CA CYS A 183 37.12 -13.85 -9.21
C CYS A 183 36.29 -12.72 -8.56
N SER A 184 35.67 -12.99 -7.41
CA SER A 184 34.89 -12.01 -6.64
C SER A 184 35.79 -10.93 -6.07
N ASP A 185 36.94 -11.33 -5.51
CA ASP A 185 37.95 -10.40 -4.99
C ASP A 185 38.43 -9.42 -6.06
N ARG A 186 38.74 -9.93 -7.26
CA ARG A 186 39.14 -9.08 -8.39
C ARG A 186 38.05 -8.08 -8.78
N ALA A 187 36.79 -8.52 -8.80
CA ALA A 187 35.65 -7.64 -9.13
C ALA A 187 35.43 -6.59 -8.04
N ILE A 188 35.52 -6.97 -6.77
CA ILE A 188 35.39 -6.05 -5.63
C ILE A 188 36.54 -5.05 -5.59
N GLN A 189 37.77 -5.46 -5.92
CA GLN A 189 38.89 -4.53 -6.01
C GLN A 189 38.61 -3.44 -7.05
N LYS A 190 38.04 -3.80 -8.21
CA LYS A 190 37.64 -2.82 -9.22
C LYS A 190 36.52 -1.90 -8.73
N LEU A 191 35.55 -2.44 -8.00
CA LEU A 191 34.54 -1.62 -7.34
C LEU A 191 35.16 -0.65 -6.32
N CYS A 192 36.17 -1.07 -5.55
CA CYS A 192 36.88 -0.21 -4.62
C CYS A 192 37.63 0.92 -5.34
N ASP A 193 38.30 0.61 -6.46
CA ASP A 193 38.99 1.59 -7.29
C ASP A 193 38.02 2.71 -7.72
N GLU A 194 36.87 2.34 -8.30
CA GLU A 194 35.81 3.26 -8.72
C GLU A 194 35.22 4.09 -7.56
N LEU A 195 34.99 3.46 -6.41
CA LEU A 195 34.50 4.17 -5.23
C LEU A 195 35.53 5.19 -4.71
N ASN A 196 36.83 4.87 -4.78
CA ASN A 196 37.89 5.76 -4.32
C ASN A 196 38.05 6.99 -5.22
N GLU A 197 37.74 6.87 -6.51
CA GLU A 197 37.75 8.00 -7.46
C GLU A 197 36.67 9.05 -7.15
N THR A 198 35.64 8.70 -6.38
CA THR A 198 34.62 9.66 -5.94
C THR A 198 35.13 10.66 -4.89
N GLU A 199 36.30 10.42 -4.31
CA GLU A 199 36.91 11.23 -3.25
C GLU A 199 35.96 11.53 -2.07
N THR A 200 35.02 10.61 -1.80
CA THR A 200 33.95 10.81 -0.81
C THR A 200 34.52 10.97 0.60
N CYS A 201 34.07 12.01 1.30
CA CYS A 201 34.40 12.22 2.73
C CYS A 201 33.36 11.57 3.64
N PHE A 202 33.81 11.00 4.76
CA PHE A 202 32.91 10.39 5.74
C PHE A 202 32.07 11.46 6.45
N PRO A 203 30.72 11.32 6.49
CA PRO A 203 29.84 12.35 7.03
C PRO A 203 30.20 12.82 8.44
N GLY A 204 30.22 14.14 8.65
CA GLY A 204 30.55 14.73 9.95
C GLY A 204 32.05 14.74 10.30
N THR A 205 32.93 14.39 9.35
CA THR A 205 34.38 14.41 9.52
C THR A 205 35.08 14.98 8.28
N ASN A 206 36.39 15.21 8.39
CA ASN A 206 37.26 15.56 7.26
C ASN A 206 38.04 14.36 6.73
N LEU A 207 37.63 13.13 7.07
CA LEU A 207 38.32 11.91 6.65
C LEU A 207 37.81 11.47 5.28
N ARG A 208 38.69 11.39 4.29
CA ARG A 208 38.38 10.84 2.97
C ARG A 208 38.33 9.31 3.04
N LEU A 209 37.27 8.72 2.50
CA LEU A 209 37.11 7.27 2.45
C LEU A 209 38.07 6.66 1.41
N VAL A 210 38.77 5.61 1.83
CA VAL A 210 39.59 4.78 0.95
C VAL A 210 39.22 3.32 1.18
N MET A 211 38.53 2.72 0.22
CA MET A 211 38.13 1.33 0.20
C MET A 211 39.30 0.48 -0.34
N LYS A 212 39.63 -0.61 0.33
CA LYS A 212 40.59 -1.60 -0.19
C LYS A 212 40.19 -3.01 0.20
N LEU A 213 40.54 -3.99 -0.64
CA LEU A 213 40.48 -5.37 -0.21
C LEU A 213 41.60 -5.64 0.80
N GLY A 214 41.29 -6.44 1.81
CA GLY A 214 42.21 -6.93 2.82
C GLY A 214 43.31 -7.80 2.19
N SER A 215 44.30 -8.11 3.01
CA SER A 215 45.43 -8.96 2.66
C SER A 215 45.38 -10.26 3.45
#